data_AF-A0A1C3CXL4-F1
#
_entry.id   AF-A0A1C3CXL4-F1
#
_cell.length_a   1.000
_cell.length_b   1.000
_cell.length_c   1.000
_cell.angle_alpha   90.00
_cell.angle_beta   90.00
_cell.angle_gamma   90.00
#
_symmetry.space_group_name_H-M   'P 1'
#
loop_
_entity.id
_entity.type
_entity.pdbx_description
1 polymer ?
#
loop_
_entity_poly.entity_id
_entity_poly.type
_entity_poly.pdbx_seq_one_letter_code
_entity_poly.pdbx_strand_id
1 'polypeptide(L)'
;MSLELTCLLQPIAEDHPCGIDCSFSHDFHAIKKAKIQDDPLLEQGDWISESKQADWAFIQNKSIELLTEKTKDIRLYTWLLEAWTHLYGFEGIAKALELTQQSLSHYWEHLHPEIEENDLDQRIGLLQGLINLIPLSLKAVNIVSGSLTYTLSDYEYLLHQQNQKLKTYQEDSPSETPNNTQEQFEQALFKTSKSIQYQKYQQFLDIGNQWQQLKDVLDHLMHLDAPSFASIDSQIETIHLTLKKIYKIDAVNHMQPEHAMTADIEMSTESMPSHHLQKNISIQPNFQPQQQGHLANREQAMHVLQNIADYFQENEPHSPVSYMLQKTIKWSQMPLHEWLSQVLKNENPLETVHELLGVQINTRDINNDG
;
A
#
# COMPACT_ATOMS: atom_id res chain seq x y z
N MET A 1 -20.26 -15.36 -7.32
CA MET A 1 -19.73 -16.72 -7.07
C MET A 1 -18.75 -16.54 -5.93
N SER A 2 -18.96 -17.16 -4.77
CA SER A 2 -18.05 -17.03 -3.62
C SER A 2 -16.75 -17.79 -3.94
N LEU A 3 -15.59 -17.19 -3.67
CA LEU A 3 -14.30 -17.87 -3.74
C LEU A 3 -14.14 -18.78 -2.52
N GLU A 4 -14.60 -20.03 -2.65
CA GLU A 4 -14.52 -21.04 -1.59
C GLU A 4 -13.13 -21.69 -1.53
N LEU A 5 -12.46 -21.57 -0.39
CA LEU A 5 -11.08 -22.06 -0.22
C LEU A 5 -11.01 -23.50 0.30
N THR A 6 -12.08 -24.04 0.88
CA THR A 6 -12.06 -25.33 1.61
C THR A 6 -11.52 -26.48 0.77
N CYS A 7 -11.88 -26.56 -0.52
CA CYS A 7 -11.39 -27.60 -1.43
C CYS A 7 -9.92 -27.39 -1.81
N LEU A 8 -9.49 -26.14 -1.96
CA LEU A 8 -8.10 -25.79 -2.30
C LEU A 8 -7.13 -26.08 -1.15
N LEU A 9 -7.64 -26.17 0.07
CA LEU A 9 -6.87 -26.44 1.29
C LEU A 9 -6.90 -27.93 1.71
N GLN A 10 -7.60 -28.80 0.97
CA GLN A 10 -7.53 -30.25 1.25
C GLN A 10 -6.20 -30.84 0.77
N PRO A 11 -5.64 -31.86 1.44
CA PRO A 11 -4.46 -32.56 0.94
C PRO A 11 -4.78 -33.25 -0.40
N ILE A 12 -3.78 -33.39 -1.27
CA ILE A 12 -3.93 -34.11 -2.55
C ILE A 12 -4.17 -35.61 -2.30
N ALA A 13 -3.41 -36.20 -1.39
CA ALA A 13 -3.55 -37.58 -0.94
C ALA A 13 -3.09 -37.71 0.52
N GLU A 14 -3.52 -38.76 1.23
CA GLU A 14 -3.16 -38.99 2.64
C GLU A 14 -1.63 -39.14 2.83
N ASP A 15 -0.98 -39.93 1.97
CA ASP A 15 0.47 -40.18 2.06
C ASP A 15 1.34 -39.11 1.39
N HIS A 16 0.74 -38.32 0.49
CA HIS A 16 1.41 -37.27 -0.28
C HIS A 16 0.54 -36.00 -0.30
N PRO A 17 0.46 -35.26 0.82
CA PRO A 17 -0.49 -34.15 0.97
C PRO A 17 -0.27 -33.02 -0.05
N CYS A 18 0.96 -32.85 -0.54
CA CYS A 18 1.33 -31.85 -1.54
C CYS A 18 1.40 -32.39 -2.97
N GLY A 19 1.14 -33.67 -3.19
CA GLY A 19 1.22 -34.29 -4.50
C GLY A 19 2.61 -34.22 -5.14
N ILE A 20 2.65 -34.04 -6.46
CA ILE A 20 3.89 -34.15 -7.26
C ILE A 20 4.43 -32.79 -7.72
N ASP A 21 5.74 -32.68 -7.97
CA ASP A 21 6.29 -31.50 -8.67
C ASP A 21 5.80 -31.47 -10.13
N CYS A 22 5.14 -30.38 -10.48
CA CYS A 22 4.60 -30.13 -11.82
C CYS A 22 5.46 -29.17 -12.66
N SER A 23 6.69 -28.84 -12.24
CA SER A 23 7.61 -27.87 -12.89
C SER A 23 7.72 -28.01 -14.41
N PHE A 24 7.80 -29.24 -14.90
CA PHE A 24 7.96 -29.60 -16.32
C PHE A 24 6.68 -30.12 -16.97
N SER A 25 5.53 -29.99 -16.29
CA SER A 25 4.25 -30.46 -16.80
C SER A 25 3.74 -29.56 -17.94
N HIS A 26 3.00 -30.16 -18.86
CA HIS A 26 2.30 -29.43 -19.92
C HIS A 26 1.32 -28.40 -19.34
N ASP A 27 0.72 -28.69 -18.18
CA ASP A 27 -0.21 -27.79 -17.50
C ASP A 27 0.48 -26.50 -17.03
N PHE A 28 1.67 -26.59 -16.40
CA PHE A 28 2.46 -25.42 -16.00
C PHE A 28 2.91 -24.60 -17.21
N HIS A 29 3.31 -25.27 -18.29
CA HIS A 29 3.64 -24.59 -19.55
C HIS A 29 2.42 -23.86 -20.14
N ALA A 30 1.23 -24.47 -20.07
CA ALA A 30 -0.01 -23.87 -20.55
C ALA A 30 -0.39 -22.63 -19.74
N ILE A 31 -0.27 -22.66 -18.41
CA ILE A 31 -0.52 -21.47 -17.56
C ILE A 31 0.46 -20.34 -17.91
N LYS A 32 1.76 -20.65 -17.99
CA LYS A 32 2.79 -19.65 -18.37
C LYS A 32 2.50 -19.03 -19.73
N LYS A 33 2.06 -19.83 -20.70
CA LYS A 33 1.68 -19.35 -22.04
C LYS A 33 0.42 -18.48 -22.00
N ALA A 34 -0.59 -18.86 -21.22
CA ALA A 34 -1.84 -18.12 -21.07
C ALA A 34 -1.66 -16.76 -20.39
N LYS A 35 -0.56 -16.57 -19.64
CA LYS A 35 -0.19 -15.30 -19.00
C LYS A 35 0.48 -14.31 -19.97
N ILE A 36 0.94 -14.77 -21.14
CA ILE A 36 1.59 -13.89 -22.11
C ILE A 36 0.56 -12.89 -22.64
N GLN A 37 0.80 -11.62 -22.34
CA GLN A 37 0.10 -10.48 -22.94
C GLN A 37 1.08 -9.65 -23.75
N ASP A 38 0.65 -9.16 -24.91
CA ASP A 38 1.44 -8.24 -25.71
C ASP A 38 1.42 -6.84 -25.07
N ASP A 39 2.51 -6.07 -25.19
CA ASP A 39 2.55 -4.70 -24.70
C ASP A 39 1.62 -3.82 -25.56
N PRO A 40 0.60 -3.17 -24.99
CA PRO A 40 -0.33 -2.32 -25.73
C PRO A 40 0.33 -1.06 -26.32
N LEU A 41 1.55 -0.71 -25.90
CA LEU A 41 2.32 0.42 -26.42
C LEU A 41 3.24 0.06 -27.60
N LEU A 42 3.37 -1.22 -27.96
CA LEU A 42 4.16 -1.63 -29.12
C LEU A 42 3.39 -1.31 -30.42
N GLU A 43 4.00 -0.51 -31.30
CA GLU A 43 3.50 -0.32 -32.67
C GLU A 43 3.52 -1.68 -33.40
N GLN A 44 2.34 -2.26 -33.60
CA GLN A 44 2.19 -3.36 -34.56
C GLN A 44 2.40 -2.76 -35.95
N GLY A 45 3.48 -3.16 -36.63
CA GLY A 45 3.70 -2.81 -38.04
C GLY A 45 2.58 -3.36 -38.95
N ASP A 46 2.80 -3.42 -40.27
CA ASP A 46 1.79 -3.82 -41.27
C ASP A 46 1.21 -5.26 -41.12
N TRP A 47 1.64 -6.01 -40.11
CA TRP A 47 1.08 -7.30 -39.72
C TRP A 47 0.19 -7.15 -38.48
N ILE A 48 -1.10 -6.92 -38.71
CA ILE A 48 -2.12 -6.84 -37.65
C ILE A 48 -2.40 -8.27 -37.14
N SER A 49 -1.72 -8.67 -36.06
CA SER A 49 -2.12 -9.84 -35.27
C SER A 49 -3.03 -9.36 -34.14
N GLU A 50 -4.06 -10.14 -33.80
CA GLU A 50 -4.82 -9.91 -32.57
C GLU A 50 -3.83 -9.84 -31.39
N SER A 51 -3.88 -8.74 -30.63
CA SER A 51 -3.05 -8.55 -29.43
C SER A 51 -3.36 -9.68 -28.46
N LYS A 52 -2.33 -10.40 -28.03
CA LYS A 52 -2.49 -11.46 -27.03
C LYS A 52 -2.89 -10.81 -25.72
N GLN A 53 -4.06 -11.18 -25.22
CA GLN A 53 -4.49 -10.87 -23.87
C GLN A 53 -4.31 -12.12 -23.01
N ALA A 54 -3.96 -11.92 -21.74
CA ALA A 54 -3.86 -13.01 -20.80
C ALA A 54 -5.25 -13.63 -20.55
N ASP A 55 -5.32 -14.95 -20.56
CA ASP A 55 -6.56 -15.69 -20.28
C ASP A 55 -6.67 -16.00 -18.79
N TRP A 56 -7.14 -15.01 -18.02
CA TRP A 56 -7.27 -15.11 -16.56
C TRP A 56 -8.22 -16.23 -16.12
N ALA A 57 -9.27 -16.50 -16.90
CA ALA A 57 -10.22 -17.57 -16.61
C ALA A 57 -9.57 -18.95 -16.77
N PHE A 58 -8.78 -19.14 -17.83
CA PHE A 58 -7.98 -20.36 -18.01
C PHE A 58 -6.95 -20.53 -16.89
N ILE A 59 -6.19 -19.47 -16.56
CA ILE A 59 -5.18 -19.50 -15.50
C ILE A 59 -5.82 -19.92 -14.18
N GLN A 60 -6.95 -19.31 -13.80
CA GLN A 60 -7.71 -19.69 -12.62
C GLN A 60 -8.12 -21.15 -12.64
N ASN A 61 -8.85 -21.58 -13.68
CA ASN A 61 -9.45 -22.91 -13.72
C ASN A 61 -8.37 -23.99 -13.67
N LYS A 62 -7.29 -23.82 -14.44
CA LYS A 62 -6.18 -24.77 -14.43
C LYS A 62 -5.43 -24.76 -13.11
N SER A 63 -5.24 -23.61 -12.47
CA SER A 63 -4.55 -23.54 -11.18
C SER A 63 -5.38 -24.18 -10.06
N ILE A 64 -6.70 -24.00 -10.06
CA ILE A 64 -7.63 -24.68 -9.13
C ILE A 64 -7.60 -26.19 -9.34
N GLU A 65 -7.69 -26.66 -10.59
CA GLU A 65 -7.57 -28.09 -10.93
C GLU A 65 -6.26 -28.67 -10.38
N LEU A 66 -5.12 -28.03 -10.64
CA LEU A 66 -3.83 -28.50 -10.15
C LEU A 66 -3.74 -28.51 -8.62
N LEU A 67 -4.22 -27.44 -7.96
CA LEU A 67 -4.24 -27.34 -6.49
C LEU A 67 -5.17 -28.35 -5.83
N THR A 68 -6.19 -28.86 -6.53
CA THR A 68 -7.13 -29.84 -5.97
C THR A 68 -6.75 -31.27 -6.29
N GLU A 69 -6.12 -31.51 -7.44
CA GLU A 69 -5.95 -32.87 -7.96
C GLU A 69 -4.49 -33.35 -8.04
N LYS A 70 -3.51 -32.45 -8.14
CA LYS A 70 -2.13 -32.85 -8.50
C LYS A 70 -1.03 -32.34 -7.58
N THR A 71 -1.06 -31.09 -7.17
CA THR A 71 0.09 -30.46 -6.51
C THR A 71 -0.28 -29.28 -5.62
N LYS A 72 0.43 -29.10 -4.51
CA LYS A 72 0.45 -27.86 -3.73
C LYS A 72 1.77 -27.15 -4.02
N ASP A 73 1.72 -26.05 -4.77
CA ASP A 73 2.91 -25.38 -5.29
C ASP A 73 2.82 -23.87 -5.12
N ILE A 74 3.89 -23.24 -4.61
CA ILE A 74 3.97 -21.80 -4.37
C ILE A 74 3.66 -20.99 -5.64
N ARG A 75 4.09 -21.47 -6.81
CA ARG A 75 3.91 -20.78 -8.10
C ARG A 75 2.43 -20.65 -8.46
N LEU A 76 1.61 -21.65 -8.11
CA LEU A 76 0.18 -21.63 -8.39
C LEU A 76 -0.54 -20.55 -7.57
N TYR A 77 -0.10 -20.27 -6.35
CA TYR A 77 -0.68 -19.20 -5.54
C TYR A 77 -0.39 -17.82 -6.15
N THR A 78 0.80 -17.60 -6.71
CA THR A 78 1.13 -16.37 -7.44
C THR A 78 0.23 -16.21 -8.67
N TRP A 79 0.03 -17.27 -9.46
CA TRP A 79 -0.82 -17.19 -10.65
C TRP A 79 -2.30 -17.00 -10.31
N LEU A 80 -2.77 -17.61 -9.22
CA LEU A 80 -4.13 -17.35 -8.71
C LEU A 80 -4.30 -15.93 -8.19
N LEU A 81 -3.30 -15.36 -7.50
CA LEU A 81 -3.33 -13.96 -7.08
C LEU A 81 -3.58 -13.04 -8.28
N GLU A 82 -2.86 -13.22 -9.38
CA GLU A 82 -3.04 -12.43 -10.60
C GLU A 82 -4.42 -12.67 -11.23
N ALA A 83 -4.79 -13.93 -11.45
CA ALA A 83 -6.07 -14.26 -12.07
C ALA A 83 -7.26 -13.73 -11.24
N TRP A 84 -7.25 -13.91 -9.93
CA TRP A 84 -8.30 -13.43 -9.05
C TRP A 84 -8.30 -11.92 -8.90
N THR A 85 -7.15 -11.25 -9.02
CA THR A 85 -7.10 -9.79 -9.14
C THR A 85 -7.90 -9.30 -10.34
N HIS A 86 -7.67 -9.91 -11.52
CA HIS A 86 -8.35 -9.50 -12.75
C HIS A 86 -9.83 -9.90 -12.79
N LEU A 87 -10.19 -11.04 -12.20
CA LEU A 87 -11.55 -11.57 -12.24
C LEU A 87 -12.45 -11.03 -11.11
N TYR A 88 -11.88 -10.78 -9.93
CA TYR A 88 -12.62 -10.48 -8.70
C TYR A 88 -12.12 -9.25 -7.94
N GLY A 89 -11.06 -8.58 -8.41
CA GLY A 89 -10.55 -7.35 -7.80
C GLY A 89 -10.03 -7.57 -6.38
N PHE A 90 -10.36 -6.63 -5.47
CA PHE A 90 -9.88 -6.66 -4.08
C PHE A 90 -10.29 -7.93 -3.32
N GLU A 91 -11.50 -8.43 -3.53
CA GLU A 91 -11.94 -9.70 -2.92
C GLU A 91 -11.07 -10.88 -3.36
N GLY A 92 -10.70 -10.90 -4.65
CA GLY A 92 -9.80 -11.90 -5.20
C GLY A 92 -8.41 -11.86 -4.59
N ILE A 93 -7.85 -10.65 -4.42
CA ILE A 93 -6.55 -10.46 -3.75
C ILE A 93 -6.61 -10.98 -2.31
N ALA A 94 -7.61 -10.57 -1.53
CA ALA A 94 -7.76 -11.00 -0.15
C ALA A 94 -7.83 -12.53 -0.05
N LYS A 95 -8.64 -13.17 -0.90
CA LYS A 95 -8.78 -14.63 -0.94
C LYS A 95 -7.52 -15.36 -1.39
N ALA A 96 -6.75 -14.79 -2.33
CA ALA A 96 -5.48 -15.37 -2.74
C ALA A 96 -4.44 -15.30 -1.63
N LEU A 97 -4.36 -14.19 -0.89
CA LEU A 97 -3.48 -14.07 0.28
C LEU A 97 -3.90 -15.03 1.40
N GLU A 98 -5.21 -15.14 1.67
CA GLU A 98 -5.76 -16.09 2.64
C GLU A 98 -5.39 -17.54 2.27
N LEU A 99 -5.57 -17.92 1.01
CA LEU A 99 -5.19 -19.25 0.52
C LEU A 99 -3.68 -19.48 0.66
N THR A 100 -2.87 -18.48 0.33
CA THR A 100 -1.41 -18.57 0.39
C THR A 100 -0.93 -18.79 1.82
N GLN A 101 -1.36 -17.95 2.77
CA GLN A 101 -0.93 -18.06 4.16
C GLN A 101 -1.39 -19.38 4.81
N GLN A 102 -2.61 -19.83 4.52
CA GLN A 102 -3.09 -21.11 5.05
C GLN A 102 -2.31 -22.26 4.43
N SER A 103 -2.09 -22.26 3.12
CA SER A 103 -1.35 -23.33 2.46
C SER A 103 0.10 -23.41 2.94
N LEU A 104 0.77 -22.27 3.12
CA LEU A 104 2.11 -22.22 3.68
C LEU A 104 2.11 -22.77 5.11
N SER A 105 1.20 -22.34 5.97
CA SER A 105 1.12 -22.81 7.36
C SER A 105 0.88 -24.32 7.47
N HIS A 106 0.02 -24.89 6.60
CA HIS A 106 -0.38 -26.30 6.69
C HIS A 106 0.60 -27.25 6.00
N TYR A 107 1.26 -26.79 4.93
CA TYR A 107 1.98 -27.66 4.01
C TYR A 107 3.46 -27.35 3.87
N TRP A 108 4.00 -26.39 4.64
CA TRP A 108 5.37 -25.88 4.47
C TRP A 108 6.39 -26.97 4.17
N GLU A 109 6.51 -28.01 4.99
CA GLU A 109 7.57 -29.02 4.82
C GLU A 109 7.53 -29.74 3.47
N HIS A 110 6.34 -29.99 2.93
CA HIS A 110 6.16 -30.79 1.71
C HIS A 110 5.73 -29.97 0.49
N LEU A 111 5.56 -28.65 0.63
CA LEU A 111 5.08 -27.78 -0.45
C LEU A 111 6.07 -27.75 -1.61
N HIS A 112 5.59 -27.66 -2.84
CA HIS A 112 6.46 -27.51 -4.01
C HIS A 112 6.86 -26.03 -4.23
N PRO A 113 8.12 -25.75 -4.60
CA PRO A 113 9.24 -26.68 -4.69
C PRO A 113 9.70 -27.18 -3.31
N GLU A 114 10.09 -28.45 -3.23
CA GLU A 114 10.60 -29.06 -2.00
C GLU A 114 11.89 -28.36 -1.53
N ILE A 115 12.13 -28.36 -0.22
CA ILE A 115 13.37 -27.83 0.36
C ILE A 115 14.46 -28.89 0.23
N GLU A 116 15.50 -28.58 -0.54
CA GLU A 116 16.67 -29.44 -0.70
C GLU A 116 17.81 -28.95 0.21
N GLU A 117 18.44 -29.85 0.97
CA GLU A 117 19.60 -29.54 1.82
C GLU A 117 19.41 -28.38 2.83
N ASN A 118 18.16 -28.10 3.24
CA ASN A 118 17.76 -26.94 4.05
C ASN A 118 17.97 -25.57 3.35
N ASP A 119 18.10 -25.55 2.02
CA ASP A 119 18.15 -24.33 1.23
C ASP A 119 16.74 -23.80 0.96
N LEU A 120 16.46 -22.58 1.45
CA LEU A 120 15.18 -21.91 1.25
C LEU A 120 15.16 -21.03 0.01
N ASP A 121 16.30 -20.73 -0.62
CA ASP A 121 16.47 -19.65 -1.60
C ASP A 121 15.43 -19.67 -2.72
N GLN A 122 15.09 -20.86 -3.23
CA GLN A 122 14.09 -21.00 -4.28
C GLN A 122 12.70 -20.56 -3.80
N ARG A 123 12.29 -20.98 -2.59
CA ARG A 123 11.00 -20.56 -2.00
C ARG A 123 11.01 -19.08 -1.67
N ILE A 124 12.11 -18.56 -1.13
CA ILE A 124 12.26 -17.13 -0.85
C ILE A 124 12.07 -16.32 -2.13
N GLY A 125 12.75 -16.70 -3.22
CA GLY A 125 12.62 -16.01 -4.51
C GLY A 125 11.18 -16.02 -5.05
N LEU A 126 10.48 -17.15 -4.95
CA LEU A 126 9.09 -17.27 -5.38
C LEU A 126 8.13 -16.43 -4.53
N LEU A 127 8.29 -16.47 -3.21
CA LEU A 127 7.47 -15.71 -2.26
C LEU A 127 7.76 -14.21 -2.36
N GLN A 128 9.02 -13.80 -2.53
CA GLN A 128 9.37 -12.41 -2.81
C GLN A 128 8.73 -11.92 -4.11
N GLY A 129 8.71 -12.75 -5.15
CA GLY A 129 8.00 -12.48 -6.40
C GLY A 129 6.50 -12.24 -6.18
N LEU A 130 5.84 -13.10 -5.39
CA LEU A 130 4.43 -12.93 -5.01
C LEU A 130 4.22 -11.64 -4.20
N ILE A 131 5.06 -11.38 -3.20
CA ILE A 131 4.97 -10.19 -2.34
C ILE A 131 5.08 -8.91 -3.16
N ASN A 132 6.06 -8.84 -4.06
CA ASN A 132 6.28 -7.67 -4.92
C ASN A 132 5.12 -7.42 -5.91
N LEU A 133 4.32 -8.45 -6.19
CA LEU A 133 3.17 -8.36 -7.06
C LEU A 133 1.95 -7.75 -6.35
N ILE A 134 1.89 -7.77 -5.01
CA ILE A 134 0.72 -7.30 -4.25
C ILE A 134 0.40 -5.82 -4.53
N PRO A 135 1.34 -4.85 -4.46
CA PRO A 135 1.05 -3.47 -4.80
C PRO A 135 0.62 -3.28 -6.25
N LEU A 136 1.24 -4.02 -7.18
CA LEU A 136 0.89 -3.97 -8.61
C LEU A 136 -0.55 -4.47 -8.83
N SER A 137 -0.92 -5.56 -8.17
CA SER A 137 -2.25 -6.15 -8.22
C SER A 137 -3.31 -5.20 -7.67
N LEU A 138 -3.04 -4.60 -6.50
CA LEU A 138 -3.91 -3.59 -5.90
C LEU A 138 -4.16 -2.41 -6.84
N LYS A 139 -3.11 -1.96 -7.54
CA LYS A 139 -3.22 -0.84 -8.48
C LYS A 139 -3.97 -1.19 -9.76
N ALA A 140 -3.96 -2.46 -10.17
CA ALA A 140 -4.67 -2.98 -11.33
C ALA A 140 -6.18 -3.21 -11.11
N VAL A 141 -6.67 -3.11 -9.87
CA VAL A 141 -8.10 -3.30 -9.57
C VAL A 141 -8.95 -2.17 -10.16
N ASN A 142 -10.02 -2.53 -10.86
CA ASN A 142 -11.03 -1.58 -11.31
C ASN A 142 -11.78 -0.97 -10.11
N ILE A 143 -11.75 0.36 -10.00
CA ILE A 143 -12.31 1.12 -8.88
C ILE A 143 -13.69 1.74 -9.18
N VAL A 144 -14.18 1.65 -10.41
CA VAL A 144 -15.51 2.14 -10.80
C VAL A 144 -16.44 1.02 -11.26
N SER A 145 -17.75 1.28 -11.31
CA SER A 145 -18.75 0.44 -11.95
C SER A 145 -19.16 1.03 -13.28
N GLY A 146 -19.22 0.20 -14.33
CA GLY A 146 -19.67 0.62 -15.66
C GLY A 146 -19.02 -0.18 -16.78
N SER A 147 -19.27 0.24 -18.01
CA SER A 147 -18.66 -0.34 -19.21
C SER A 147 -17.18 0.05 -19.38
N LEU A 148 -16.76 1.16 -18.77
CA LEU A 148 -15.37 1.61 -18.75
C LEU A 148 -14.68 1.05 -17.50
N THR A 149 -13.49 0.52 -17.70
CA THR A 149 -12.61 0.07 -16.63
C THR A 149 -11.64 1.19 -16.29
N TYR A 150 -11.66 1.66 -15.05
CA TYR A 150 -10.64 2.57 -14.54
C TYR A 150 -10.01 1.94 -13.32
N THR A 151 -8.71 1.72 -13.40
CA THR A 151 -7.89 1.17 -12.33
C THR A 151 -7.35 2.27 -11.43
N LEU A 152 -6.76 1.89 -10.31
CA LEU A 152 -6.06 2.85 -9.46
C LEU A 152 -4.81 3.40 -10.15
N SER A 153 -4.10 2.58 -10.95
CA SER A 153 -3.01 3.05 -11.81
C SER A 153 -3.46 4.16 -12.76
N ASP A 154 -4.63 4.02 -13.38
CA ASP A 154 -5.17 5.06 -14.29
C ASP A 154 -5.42 6.37 -13.53
N TYR A 155 -5.96 6.27 -12.31
CA TYR A 155 -6.17 7.44 -11.46
C TYR A 155 -4.83 8.11 -11.06
N GLU A 156 -3.82 7.33 -10.67
CA GLU A 156 -2.49 7.87 -10.33
C GLU A 156 -1.86 8.58 -11.54
N TYR A 157 -1.98 7.99 -12.74
CA TYR A 157 -1.51 8.59 -13.99
C TYR A 157 -2.22 9.91 -14.30
N LEU A 158 -3.56 9.94 -14.20
CA LEU A 158 -4.36 11.15 -14.41
C LEU A 158 -3.98 12.26 -13.42
N LEU A 159 -3.80 11.91 -12.14
CA LEU A 159 -3.37 12.86 -11.10
C LEU A 159 -1.96 13.39 -11.38
N HIS A 160 -1.04 12.54 -11.81
CA HIS A 160 0.31 12.94 -12.19
C HIS A 160 0.29 13.91 -13.38
N GLN A 161 -0.49 13.61 -14.43
CA GLN A 161 -0.66 14.49 -15.59
C GLN A 161 -1.24 15.86 -15.17
N GLN A 162 -2.23 15.88 -14.28
CA GLN A 162 -2.80 17.12 -13.76
C GLN A 162 -1.76 17.95 -12.99
N ASN A 163 -0.99 17.31 -12.12
CA ASN A 163 0.08 17.98 -11.36
C ASN A 163 1.18 18.53 -12.27
N GLN A 164 1.53 17.82 -13.35
CA GLN A 164 2.47 18.32 -14.36
C GLN A 164 1.92 19.56 -15.06
N LYS A 165 0.65 19.53 -15.51
CA LYS A 165 -0.01 20.70 -16.11
C LYS A 165 0.03 21.90 -15.18
N LEU A 166 -0.31 21.74 -13.90
CA LEU A 166 -0.26 22.84 -12.92
C LEU A 166 1.14 23.44 -12.72
N LYS A 167 2.20 22.64 -12.88
CA LYS A 167 3.59 23.14 -12.87
C LYS A 167 3.94 23.88 -14.18
N THR A 168 3.50 23.36 -15.33
CA THR A 168 3.76 23.95 -16.65
C THR A 168 2.90 25.17 -16.95
N TYR A 169 1.73 25.38 -16.34
CA TYR A 169 0.93 26.61 -16.47
C TYR A 169 1.64 27.89 -15.95
N GLN A 170 2.88 27.80 -15.47
CA GLN A 170 3.79 28.94 -15.30
C GLN A 170 4.53 29.35 -16.60
N GLU A 171 4.48 28.54 -17.66
CA GLU A 171 5.02 28.83 -19.00
C GLU A 171 4.01 28.40 -20.09
N ASP A 172 3.48 29.38 -20.83
CA ASP A 172 2.50 29.22 -21.90
C ASP A 172 2.86 28.10 -22.91
N SER A 173 2.12 26.98 -22.87
CA SER A 173 1.99 26.09 -24.04
C SER A 173 0.66 25.32 -24.04
N PRO A 174 -0.09 25.33 -25.16
CA PRO A 174 -1.35 24.62 -25.29
C PRO A 174 -1.07 23.14 -25.55
N SER A 175 -1.27 22.29 -24.54
CA SER A 175 -1.18 20.83 -24.72
C SER A 175 -2.56 20.24 -25.02
N GLU A 176 -2.73 19.75 -26.26
CA GLU A 176 -3.93 19.11 -26.83
C GLU A 176 -4.21 17.70 -26.27
N THR A 177 -4.05 17.46 -24.96
CA THR A 177 -4.60 16.25 -24.35
C THR A 177 -6.01 16.55 -23.87
N PRO A 178 -7.04 15.82 -24.34
CA PRO A 178 -8.42 16.18 -24.07
C PRO A 178 -8.68 16.14 -22.56
N ASN A 179 -9.12 17.26 -21.98
CA ASN A 179 -9.67 17.36 -20.61
C ASN A 179 -10.76 16.29 -20.31
N ASN A 180 -11.27 15.64 -21.35
CA ASN A 180 -12.31 14.64 -21.31
C ASN A 180 -11.97 13.40 -20.47
N THR A 181 -10.71 12.93 -20.40
CA THR A 181 -10.42 11.67 -19.68
C THR A 181 -10.61 11.77 -18.17
N GLN A 182 -10.22 12.88 -17.56
CA GLN A 182 -10.45 13.14 -16.14
C GLN A 182 -11.95 13.29 -15.84
N GLU A 183 -12.66 14.05 -16.67
CA GLU A 183 -14.11 14.22 -16.54
C GLU A 183 -14.85 12.88 -16.71
N GLN A 184 -14.41 12.02 -17.62
CA GLN A 184 -14.97 10.68 -17.81
C GLN A 184 -14.74 9.79 -16.58
N PHE A 185 -13.54 9.82 -15.99
CA PHE A 185 -13.26 9.11 -14.74
C PHE A 185 -14.17 9.60 -13.61
N GLU A 186 -14.28 10.92 -13.42
CA GLU A 186 -15.13 11.51 -12.37
C GLU A 186 -16.62 11.16 -12.57
N GLN A 187 -17.10 11.17 -13.82
CA GLN A 187 -18.44 10.73 -14.15
C GLN A 187 -18.66 9.23 -13.89
N ALA A 188 -17.69 8.38 -14.21
CA ALA A 188 -17.74 6.95 -13.93
C ALA A 188 -17.76 6.68 -12.42
N LEU A 189 -16.93 7.39 -11.66
CA LEU A 189 -16.91 7.31 -10.19
C LEU A 189 -18.23 7.82 -9.60
N PHE A 190 -18.80 8.90 -10.13
CA PHE A 190 -20.10 9.43 -9.69
C PHE A 190 -21.25 8.45 -9.96
N LYS A 191 -21.24 7.76 -11.11
CA LYS A 191 -22.21 6.70 -11.45
C LYS A 191 -22.04 5.44 -10.61
N THR A 192 -20.86 5.24 -10.02
CA THR A 192 -20.60 4.13 -9.10
C THR A 192 -21.33 4.40 -7.78
N SER A 193 -22.32 3.56 -7.43
CA SER A 193 -23.11 3.77 -6.21
C SER A 193 -22.25 3.77 -4.95
N LYS A 194 -22.67 4.53 -3.93
CA LYS A 194 -21.94 4.64 -2.66
C LYS A 194 -21.81 3.31 -1.91
N SER A 195 -22.81 2.42 -2.02
CA SER A 195 -22.74 1.07 -1.46
C SER A 195 -21.62 0.26 -2.11
N ILE A 196 -21.46 0.31 -3.43
CA ILE A 196 -20.38 -0.40 -4.13
C ILE A 196 -19.01 0.21 -3.78
N GLN A 197 -18.89 1.54 -3.72
CA GLN A 197 -17.65 2.20 -3.28
C GLN A 197 -17.25 1.74 -1.87
N TYR A 198 -18.21 1.71 -0.94
CA TYR A 198 -17.97 1.24 0.42
C TYR A 198 -17.62 -0.25 0.47
N GLN A 199 -18.32 -1.10 -0.29
CA GLN A 199 -18.02 -2.53 -0.38
C GLN A 199 -16.60 -2.77 -0.90
N LYS A 200 -16.19 -2.11 -1.99
CA LYS A 200 -14.82 -2.21 -2.52
C LYS A 200 -13.79 -1.77 -1.50
N TYR A 201 -14.08 -0.71 -0.74
CA TYR A 201 -13.19 -0.23 0.31
C TYR A 201 -13.09 -1.23 1.48
N GLN A 202 -14.20 -1.86 1.91
CA GLN A 202 -14.15 -2.92 2.92
C GLN A 202 -13.34 -4.12 2.43
N GLN A 203 -13.55 -4.57 1.19
CA GLN A 203 -12.75 -5.64 0.58
C GLN A 203 -11.26 -5.29 0.54
N PHE A 204 -10.90 -4.02 0.31
CA PHE A 204 -9.52 -3.56 0.41
C PHE A 204 -8.97 -3.65 1.84
N LEU A 205 -9.76 -3.27 2.86
CA LEU A 205 -9.33 -3.41 4.26
C LEU A 205 -9.07 -4.86 4.65
N ASP A 206 -9.86 -5.80 4.12
CA ASP A 206 -9.65 -7.24 4.34
C ASP A 206 -8.28 -7.71 3.83
N ILE A 207 -7.76 -7.11 2.76
CA ILE A 207 -6.40 -7.39 2.25
C ILE A 207 -5.35 -7.03 3.30
N GLY A 208 -5.53 -5.93 4.04
CA GLY A 208 -4.63 -5.56 5.14
C GLY A 208 -4.55 -6.62 6.23
N ASN A 209 -5.69 -7.22 6.58
CA ASN A 209 -5.74 -8.33 7.54
C ASN A 209 -5.01 -9.56 7.01
N GLN A 210 -5.29 -9.97 5.77
CA GLN A 210 -4.66 -11.16 5.17
C GLN A 210 -3.16 -10.95 4.92
N TRP A 211 -2.75 -9.73 4.60
CA TRP A 211 -1.34 -9.35 4.47
C TRP A 211 -0.60 -9.50 5.80
N GLN A 212 -1.19 -9.04 6.91
CA GLN A 212 -0.59 -9.24 8.23
C GLN A 212 -0.47 -10.73 8.57
N GLN A 213 -1.51 -11.53 8.32
CA GLN A 213 -1.43 -12.99 8.53
C GLN A 213 -0.33 -13.64 7.69
N LEU A 214 -0.17 -13.24 6.43
CA LEU A 214 0.91 -13.76 5.59
C LEU A 214 2.29 -13.39 6.13
N LYS A 215 2.50 -12.15 6.61
CA LYS A 215 3.76 -11.73 7.23
C LYS A 215 4.08 -12.58 8.46
N ASP A 216 3.11 -12.76 9.36
CA ASP A 216 3.29 -13.56 10.58
C ASP A 216 3.67 -15.02 10.25
N VAL A 217 3.05 -15.60 9.22
CA VAL A 217 3.36 -16.95 8.73
C VAL A 217 4.78 -17.01 8.16
N LEU A 218 5.18 -16.05 7.33
CA LEU A 218 6.51 -16.03 6.72
C LEU A 218 7.62 -15.82 7.77
N ASP A 219 7.42 -14.90 8.72
CA ASP A 219 8.34 -14.68 9.84
C ASP A 219 8.51 -15.96 10.68
N HIS A 220 7.41 -16.69 10.91
CA HIS A 220 7.45 -17.95 11.64
C HIS A 220 8.21 -19.05 10.88
N LEU A 221 7.98 -19.20 9.57
CA LEU A 221 8.53 -20.28 8.76
C LEU A 221 9.98 -20.05 8.32
N MET A 222 10.39 -18.79 8.15
CA MET A 222 11.69 -18.43 7.58
C MET A 222 12.66 -17.82 8.60
N HIS A 223 12.16 -17.42 9.79
CA HIS A 223 12.97 -16.83 10.86
C HIS A 223 13.83 -15.65 10.36
N LEU A 224 15.15 -15.79 10.39
CA LEU A 224 16.10 -14.75 9.99
C LEU A 224 16.16 -14.53 8.47
N ASP A 225 15.68 -15.49 7.69
CA ASP A 225 15.65 -15.43 6.23
C ASP A 225 14.37 -14.75 5.70
N ALA A 226 13.44 -14.38 6.58
CA ALA A 226 12.21 -13.67 6.23
C ALA A 226 12.53 -12.32 5.53
N PRO A 227 11.84 -11.98 4.43
CA PRO A 227 12.09 -10.74 3.71
C PRO A 227 11.59 -9.52 4.48
N SER A 228 12.15 -8.34 4.17
CA SER A 228 11.61 -7.09 4.69
C SER A 228 10.29 -6.74 4.01
N PHE A 229 9.27 -6.43 4.82
CA PHE A 229 7.94 -6.04 4.35
C PHE A 229 7.72 -4.53 4.25
N ALA A 230 8.63 -3.71 4.77
CA ALA A 230 8.42 -2.26 4.98
C ALA A 230 8.09 -1.48 3.69
N SER A 231 8.74 -1.84 2.57
CA SER A 231 8.46 -1.22 1.26
C SER A 231 7.03 -1.52 0.77
N ILE A 232 6.54 -2.73 1.02
CA ILE A 232 5.20 -3.17 0.63
C ILE A 232 4.16 -2.54 1.56
N ASP A 233 4.43 -2.51 2.87
CA ASP A 233 3.58 -1.84 3.85
C ASP A 233 3.36 -0.36 3.48
N SER A 234 4.42 0.38 3.15
CA SER A 234 4.34 1.78 2.73
C SER A 234 3.52 1.98 1.44
N GLN A 235 3.64 1.08 0.47
CA GLN A 235 2.85 1.13 -0.76
C GLN A 235 1.37 0.82 -0.50
N ILE A 236 1.06 -0.17 0.33
CA ILE A 236 -0.31 -0.50 0.73
C ILE A 236 -0.95 0.68 1.49
N GLU A 237 -0.21 1.33 2.39
CA GLU A 237 -0.67 2.53 3.09
C GLU A 237 -0.95 3.69 2.13
N THR A 238 -0.08 3.92 1.15
CA THR A 238 -0.29 4.96 0.12
C THR A 238 -1.56 4.68 -0.71
N ILE A 239 -1.77 3.41 -1.09
CA ILE A 239 -2.97 2.96 -1.80
C ILE A 239 -4.21 3.15 -0.91
N HIS A 240 -4.12 2.83 0.37
CA HIS A 240 -5.19 2.99 1.35
C HIS A 240 -5.65 4.45 1.43
N LEU A 241 -4.71 5.38 1.62
CA LEU A 241 -5.00 6.82 1.67
C LEU A 241 -5.61 7.32 0.36
N THR A 242 -5.14 6.80 -0.77
CA THR A 242 -5.65 7.16 -2.09
C THR A 242 -7.09 6.69 -2.29
N LEU A 243 -7.40 5.43 -1.96
CA LEU A 243 -8.76 4.89 -2.02
C LEU A 243 -9.71 5.62 -1.06
N LYS A 244 -9.23 5.95 0.14
CA LYS A 244 -9.98 6.74 1.13
C LYS A 244 -10.39 8.10 0.57
N LYS A 245 -9.48 8.77 -0.15
CA LYS A 245 -9.72 10.04 -0.85
C LYS A 245 -10.70 9.88 -2.01
N ILE A 246 -10.51 8.88 -2.88
CA ILE A 246 -11.36 8.62 -4.05
C ILE A 246 -12.81 8.39 -3.63
N TYR A 247 -13.04 7.50 -2.66
CA TYR A 247 -14.40 7.17 -2.21
C TYR A 247 -15.01 8.17 -1.22
N LYS A 248 -14.20 9.13 -0.75
CA LYS A 248 -14.57 10.17 0.24
C LYS A 248 -15.14 9.56 1.52
N ILE A 249 -14.48 8.52 2.05
CA ILE A 249 -14.98 7.74 3.20
C ILE A 249 -15.21 8.61 4.44
N ASP A 250 -14.38 9.63 4.68
CA ASP A 250 -14.53 10.54 5.83
C ASP A 250 -15.84 11.34 5.80
N ALA A 251 -16.44 11.56 4.62
CA ALA A 251 -17.74 12.23 4.48
C ALA A 251 -18.93 11.28 4.70
N VAL A 252 -18.73 9.96 4.51
CA VAL A 252 -19.79 8.94 4.60
C VAL A 252 -20.12 8.59 6.06
N ASN A 253 -19.13 8.65 6.95
CA ASN A 253 -19.34 8.41 8.39
C ASN A 253 -20.19 9.48 9.10
N HIS A 254 -20.48 10.62 8.44
CA HIS A 254 -21.41 11.64 8.92
C HIS A 254 -22.86 11.44 8.45
N MET A 255 -23.17 10.38 7.72
CA MET A 255 -24.54 10.00 7.35
C MET A 255 -24.92 8.68 8.02
N GLN A 256 -24.95 8.65 9.35
CA GLN A 256 -25.83 7.70 10.05
C GLN A 256 -27.25 8.25 10.02
N PRO A 257 -28.27 7.41 9.78
CA PRO A 257 -29.66 7.80 9.96
C PRO A 257 -29.89 8.07 11.45
N GLU A 258 -30.10 9.33 11.82
CA GLU A 258 -30.90 9.66 12.99
C GLU A 258 -32.24 8.95 12.80
N HIS A 259 -32.52 7.91 13.58
CA HIS A 259 -33.87 7.50 14.03
C HIS A 259 -33.76 6.28 14.95
N ALA A 260 -33.69 6.54 16.25
CA ALA A 260 -34.44 5.86 17.30
C ALA A 260 -34.10 6.49 18.66
N MET A 261 -34.61 7.70 18.93
CA MET A 261 -34.85 8.13 20.30
C MET A 261 -36.10 7.42 20.80
N THR A 262 -35.92 6.28 21.47
CA THR A 262 -36.88 5.86 22.49
C THR A 262 -36.46 6.52 23.79
N ALA A 263 -37.25 7.52 24.18
CA ALA A 263 -37.20 8.12 25.49
C ALA A 263 -37.64 7.08 26.51
N ASP A 264 -36.72 6.65 27.38
CA ASP A 264 -37.06 6.17 28.71
C ASP A 264 -36.46 7.14 29.74
N ILE A 265 -37.39 7.76 30.46
CA ILE A 265 -37.17 8.63 31.60
C ILE A 265 -37.02 7.73 32.81
N GLU A 266 -35.83 7.65 33.40
CA GLU A 266 -35.71 7.35 34.82
C GLU A 266 -34.81 8.35 35.52
N MET A 267 -35.48 9.16 36.34
CA MET A 267 -34.93 10.02 37.38
C MET A 267 -34.20 9.18 38.42
N SER A 268 -32.96 9.55 38.74
CA SER A 268 -32.36 9.32 40.06
C SER A 268 -31.33 10.41 40.32
N THR A 269 -31.77 11.44 41.01
CA THR A 269 -30.94 12.41 41.70
C THR A 269 -30.24 11.74 42.88
N GLU A 270 -28.91 11.79 42.96
CA GLU A 270 -28.24 11.93 44.25
C GLU A 270 -26.82 12.51 44.12
N SER A 271 -26.58 13.44 45.03
CA SER A 271 -25.48 14.38 45.13
C SER A 271 -24.20 13.81 45.75
N MET A 272 -23.07 14.44 45.40
CA MET A 272 -21.69 14.19 45.87
C MET A 272 -21.51 14.16 47.41
N PRO A 273 -20.36 13.66 47.91
CA PRO A 273 -19.24 14.58 48.12
C PRO A 273 -17.87 14.08 47.67
N SER A 274 -17.13 15.05 47.15
CA SER A 274 -15.70 15.13 46.85
C SER A 274 -14.76 14.48 47.86
N HIS A 275 -13.80 13.69 47.37
CA HIS A 275 -12.48 13.57 47.99
C HIS A 275 -11.40 13.99 46.99
N HIS A 276 -10.80 15.12 47.33
CA HIS A 276 -9.61 15.70 46.75
C HIS A 276 -8.40 14.81 47.07
N LEU A 277 -7.62 14.44 46.05
CA LEU A 277 -6.19 14.29 46.19
C LEU A 277 -5.55 15.20 45.15
N GLN A 278 -5.08 16.35 45.62
CA GLN A 278 -4.15 17.21 44.89
C GLN A 278 -2.89 16.39 44.57
N LYS A 279 -2.71 16.09 43.29
CA LYS A 279 -1.39 15.83 42.74
C LYS A 279 -1.04 17.06 41.91
N ASN A 280 -0.18 17.91 42.47
CA ASN A 280 0.59 18.89 41.73
C ASN A 280 1.29 18.16 40.59
N ILE A 281 0.86 18.41 39.35
CA ILE A 281 1.67 18.09 38.17
C ILE A 281 1.70 19.36 37.33
N SER A 282 2.92 19.86 37.23
CA SER A 282 3.41 21.02 36.52
C SER A 282 2.75 21.22 35.17
N ILE A 283 2.39 22.48 34.90
CA ILE A 283 1.96 22.99 33.60
C ILE A 283 3.06 22.65 32.58
N GLN A 284 2.87 21.61 31.78
CA GLN A 284 3.65 21.44 30.55
C GLN A 284 3.04 22.33 29.46
N PRO A 285 3.87 23.00 28.65
CA PRO A 285 3.38 23.80 27.54
C PRO A 285 2.91 22.85 26.43
N ASN A 286 1.61 22.59 26.39
CA ASN A 286 1.01 21.81 25.31
C ASN A 286 0.77 22.75 24.11
N PHE A 287 1.26 22.37 22.94
CA PHE A 287 0.98 23.13 21.71
C PHE A 287 -0.48 22.89 21.30
N GLN A 288 -1.32 23.93 21.41
CA GLN A 288 -2.70 23.89 20.96
C GLN A 288 -2.89 24.93 19.84
N PRO A 289 -3.07 24.51 18.58
CA PRO A 289 -3.25 25.46 17.48
C PRO A 289 -4.56 26.23 17.69
N GLN A 290 -4.45 27.54 17.93
CA GLN A 290 -5.60 28.42 18.07
C GLN A 290 -6.01 28.99 16.70
N GLN A 291 -7.26 29.44 16.56
CA GLN A 291 -7.74 30.12 15.33
C GLN A 291 -7.08 31.50 15.09
N GLN A 292 -6.16 31.91 15.95
CA GLN A 292 -5.42 33.16 15.88
C GLN A 292 -4.16 32.96 15.02
N GLY A 293 -4.25 33.17 13.71
CA GLY A 293 -3.14 33.43 12.77
C GLY A 293 -1.90 32.50 12.79
N HIS A 294 -1.49 31.99 11.63
CA HIS A 294 -0.31 31.11 11.49
C HIS A 294 0.98 31.60 12.19
N LEU A 295 1.21 32.92 12.28
CA LEU A 295 2.37 33.50 12.95
C LEU A 295 2.39 33.25 14.47
N ALA A 296 1.26 33.38 15.16
CA ALA A 296 1.18 33.18 16.61
C ALA A 296 1.33 31.69 16.97
N ASN A 297 0.73 30.81 16.17
CA ASN A 297 0.91 29.36 16.31
C ASN A 297 2.38 28.97 16.02
N ARG A 298 3.05 29.58 15.05
CA ARG A 298 4.48 29.34 14.81
C ARG A 298 5.34 29.71 16.02
N GLU A 299 5.09 30.86 16.63
CA GLU A 299 5.84 31.33 17.79
C GLU A 299 5.66 30.41 19.01
N GLN A 300 4.43 29.97 19.27
CA GLN A 300 4.13 28.97 20.30
C GLN A 300 4.85 27.64 20.04
N ALA A 301 4.85 27.14 18.80
CA ALA A 301 5.55 25.91 18.43
C ALA A 301 7.06 26.02 18.66
N MET A 302 7.67 27.16 18.33
CA MET A 302 9.10 27.39 18.57
C MET A 302 9.44 27.45 20.06
N HIS A 303 8.57 28.02 20.90
CA HIS A 303 8.79 28.04 22.34
C HIS A 303 8.74 26.64 22.96
N VAL A 304 7.83 25.78 22.48
CA VAL A 304 7.78 24.37 22.91
C VAL A 304 9.03 23.63 22.46
N LEU A 305 9.49 23.84 21.22
CA LEU A 305 10.70 23.24 20.68
C LEU A 305 11.95 23.62 21.50
N GLN A 306 12.06 24.88 21.93
CA GLN A 306 13.16 25.35 22.79
C GLN A 306 13.17 24.62 24.14
N ASN A 307 12.02 24.49 24.80
CA ASN A 307 11.93 23.77 26.08
C ASN A 307 12.35 22.30 25.95
N ILE A 308 12.03 21.65 24.83
CA ILE A 308 12.45 20.28 24.54
C ILE A 308 13.97 20.23 24.33
N ALA A 309 14.53 21.16 23.55
CA ALA A 309 15.97 21.24 23.31
C ALA A 309 16.76 21.46 24.61
N ASP A 310 16.30 22.35 25.49
CA ASP A 310 16.92 22.61 26.79
C ASP A 310 16.92 21.36 27.67
N TYR A 311 15.80 20.62 27.70
CA TYR A 311 15.72 19.34 28.41
C TYR A 311 16.72 18.31 27.91
N PHE A 312 16.85 18.12 26.59
CA PHE A 312 17.82 17.18 26.01
C PHE A 312 19.26 17.65 26.18
N GLN A 313 19.50 18.97 26.24
CA GLN A 313 20.83 19.50 26.51
C GLN A 313 21.26 19.25 27.96
N GLU A 314 20.35 19.37 28.93
CA GLU A 314 20.65 19.11 30.35
C GLU A 314 20.82 17.63 30.66
N ASN A 315 20.01 16.76 30.04
CA ASN A 315 19.98 15.33 30.37
C ASN A 315 20.85 14.47 29.44
N GLU A 316 21.04 14.88 28.18
CA GLU A 316 21.78 14.12 27.17
C GLU A 316 22.63 15.04 26.24
N PRO A 317 23.65 15.75 26.76
CA PRO A 317 24.40 16.77 26.01
C PRO A 317 25.18 16.23 24.80
N HIS A 318 25.46 14.91 24.76
CA HIS A 318 26.16 14.25 23.66
C HIS A 318 25.23 13.43 22.76
N SER A 319 23.90 13.51 22.96
CA SER A 319 22.94 12.85 22.11
C SER A 319 22.84 13.55 20.75
N PRO A 320 22.83 12.80 19.63
CA PRO A 320 22.55 13.36 18.31
C PRO A 320 21.23 14.15 18.27
N VAL A 321 20.25 13.76 19.09
CA VAL A 321 18.95 14.44 19.18
C VAL A 321 19.09 15.86 19.75
N SER A 322 19.89 16.03 20.81
CA SER A 322 20.17 17.33 21.43
C SER A 322 20.83 18.30 20.43
N TYR A 323 21.84 17.81 19.70
CA TYR A 323 22.51 18.57 18.66
C TYR A 323 21.57 18.96 17.50
N MET A 324 20.72 18.03 17.04
CA MET A 324 19.79 18.27 15.92
C MET A 324 18.69 19.27 16.28
N LEU A 325 18.16 19.22 17.51
CA LEU A 325 17.15 20.17 17.99
C LEU A 325 17.70 21.60 18.05
N GLN A 326 18.92 21.78 18.59
CA GLN A 326 19.59 23.09 18.62
C GLN A 326 19.85 23.64 17.21
N LYS A 327 20.27 22.78 16.28
CA LYS A 327 20.52 23.15 14.89
C LYS A 327 19.22 23.58 14.19
N THR A 328 18.12 22.87 14.45
CA THR A 328 16.79 23.17 13.92
C THR A 328 16.25 24.52 14.42
N ILE A 329 16.42 24.83 15.72
CA ILE A 329 16.06 26.13 16.30
C ILE A 329 16.87 27.26 15.65
N LYS A 330 18.18 27.05 15.48
CA LYS A 330 19.06 28.03 14.85
C LYS A 330 18.66 28.33 13.40
N TRP A 331 18.22 27.31 12.65
CA TRP A 331 17.74 27.47 11.28
C TRP A 331 16.38 28.17 11.20
N SER A 332 15.48 27.93 12.15
CA SER A 332 14.14 28.54 12.12
C SER A 332 14.16 30.06 12.25
N GLN A 333 15.25 30.61 12.80
CA GLN A 333 15.50 32.04 13.02
C GLN A 333 16.31 32.70 11.89
N MET A 334 16.85 31.92 10.94
CA MET A 334 17.66 32.44 9.83
C MET A 334 16.82 32.78 8.60
N PRO A 335 17.09 33.91 7.92
CA PRO A 335 16.59 34.14 6.57
C PRO A 335 17.07 33.06 5.60
N LEU A 336 16.20 32.66 4.66
CA LEU A 336 16.46 31.55 3.73
C LEU A 336 17.80 31.65 2.98
N HIS A 337 18.19 32.86 2.55
CA HIS A 337 19.45 33.09 1.83
C HIS A 337 20.69 32.88 2.72
N GLU A 338 20.60 33.20 4.01
CA GLU A 338 21.67 32.99 4.97
C GLU A 338 21.81 31.48 5.31
N TRP A 339 20.68 30.81 5.49
CA TRP A 339 20.63 29.36 5.67
C TRP A 339 21.21 28.61 4.48
N LEU A 340 20.79 28.93 3.25
CA LEU A 340 21.34 28.35 2.02
C LEU A 340 22.84 28.56 1.94
N SER A 341 23.34 29.77 2.24
CA SER A 341 24.79 30.03 2.21
C SER A 341 25.60 29.26 3.27
N GLN A 342 24.99 28.86 4.39
CA GLN A 342 25.64 28.04 5.43
C GLN A 342 25.61 26.55 5.10
N VAL A 343 24.54 26.07 4.47
CA VAL A 343 24.36 24.65 4.12
C VAL A 343 25.10 24.30 2.81
N LEU A 344 25.23 25.25 1.89
CA LEU A 344 25.79 25.03 0.55
C LEU A 344 27.28 25.40 0.42
N LYS A 345 28.07 25.40 1.52
CA LYS A 345 29.50 25.80 1.49
C LYS A 345 30.44 24.85 0.75
N ASN A 346 29.98 23.69 0.29
CA ASN A 346 30.77 22.75 -0.50
C ASN A 346 30.14 22.63 -1.90
N GLU A 347 30.98 22.46 -2.92
CA GLU A 347 30.64 22.56 -4.36
C GLU A 347 29.60 21.55 -4.89
N ASN A 348 28.92 20.79 -4.02
CA ASN A 348 27.73 19.99 -4.36
C ASN A 348 26.56 20.26 -3.38
N PRO A 349 25.69 21.24 -3.71
CA PRO A 349 24.66 21.72 -2.79
C PRO A 349 23.49 20.75 -2.55
N LEU A 350 23.21 19.83 -3.48
CA LEU A 350 22.04 18.95 -3.37
C LEU A 350 22.32 17.75 -2.45
N GLU A 351 23.40 17.00 -2.67
CA GLU A 351 23.73 15.82 -1.85
C GLU A 351 23.83 16.12 -0.35
N THR A 352 24.41 17.26 0.02
CA THR A 352 24.59 17.66 1.42
C THR A 352 23.25 18.02 2.09
N VAL A 353 22.31 18.61 1.35
CA VAL A 353 20.95 18.90 1.85
C VAL A 353 20.17 17.60 2.07
N HIS A 354 20.37 16.63 1.19
CA HIS A 354 19.74 15.30 1.28
C HIS A 354 20.23 14.48 2.47
N GLU A 355 21.54 14.50 2.73
CA GLU A 355 22.15 13.81 3.88
C GLU A 355 21.73 14.43 5.22
N LEU A 356 21.65 15.77 5.30
CA LEU A 356 21.32 16.46 6.55
C LEU A 356 19.81 16.48 6.88
N LEU A 357 18.94 16.33 5.86
CA LEU A 357 17.49 16.21 6.02
C LEU A 357 17.00 14.76 6.04
N GLY A 358 17.89 13.78 5.86
CA GLY A 358 17.55 12.35 5.86
C GLY A 358 16.70 11.90 4.67
N VAL A 359 16.76 12.62 3.54
CA VAL A 359 15.96 12.33 2.33
C VAL A 359 16.86 11.66 1.31
N GLN A 360 16.76 10.34 1.16
CA GLN A 360 17.51 9.58 0.14
C GLN A 360 17.03 9.93 -1.28
N ILE A 361 17.95 10.32 -2.15
CA ILE A 361 17.71 10.37 -3.60
C ILE A 361 17.85 8.95 -4.16
N ASN A 362 16.78 8.44 -4.78
CA ASN A 362 16.89 7.29 -5.67
C ASN A 362 17.62 7.73 -6.95
N THR A 363 18.85 7.26 -7.13
CA THR A 363 19.65 7.41 -8.34
C THR A 363 19.05 6.61 -9.49
N ARG A 364 18.24 7.27 -10.33
CA ARG A 364 18.01 6.89 -11.73
C ARG A 364 17.84 8.15 -12.55
N ASP A 365 18.96 8.80 -12.88
CA ASP A 365 19.13 9.63 -14.08
C ASP A 365 20.63 9.98 -14.22
N ILE A 366 21.47 8.95 -14.39
CA ILE A 366 22.80 9.11 -14.99
C ILE A 366 23.05 7.89 -15.87
N ASN A 367 22.53 7.92 -17.10
CA ASN A 367 23.09 7.28 -18.29
C ASN A 367 22.25 7.69 -19.51
N ASN A 368 22.42 8.94 -19.95
CA ASN A 368 22.49 9.28 -21.37
C ASN A 368 22.88 10.76 -21.52
N ASP A 369 24.18 11.01 -21.69
CA ASP A 369 24.68 11.85 -22.78
C ASP A 369 26.20 11.65 -22.88
N GLY A 370 26.63 11.06 -24.00
CA GLY A 370 28.01 10.72 -24.33
C GLY A 370 28.11 9.62 -25.37
#